data_AF-A0A9N9L6J4-F1
#
_entry.id   AF-A0A9N9L6J4-F1
#
_cell.length_a   1.000
_cell.length_b   1.000
_cell.length_c   1.000
_cell.angle_alpha   90.00
_cell.angle_beta   90.00
_cell.angle_gamma   90.00
#
_symmetry.space_group_name_H-M   'P 1'
#
loop_
_entity.id
_entity.type
_entity.pdbx_description
1 polymer ?
#
loop_
_entity_poly.entity_id
_entity_poly.type
_entity_poly.pdbx_seq_one_letter_code
_entity_poly.pdbx_strand_id
1 'polypeptide(L)'
;MFSRFVQYIQSATISLLTLSSAPKTTTPTEKETQFSSELPSKMSYLLDPNASENASKQTIAPQSFPTVEPAFTIQVQISGKYMVGDVFTGSTLAAVPFTAGVIKSVPSFEKQFELEVFTGQDFFYIDADKSHARFNVNAIAKDSNDVAVSVKLAGLTKLTENIQGLLFGAPEASTSPFGYGIETVSFETGHPDYKFLEQNIWAASQRFAIVDGAFVVQLRVSKVSPGTGME
;
A
#
# COMPACT_ATOMS: atom_id res chain seq x y z
N MET A 1 -28.42 -21.91 42.74
CA MET A 1 -27.38 -21.04 43.35
C MET A 1 -26.10 -21.36 42.57
N PHE A 2 -25.87 -20.79 41.39
CA PHE A 2 -25.50 -19.40 41.13
C PHE A 2 -26.13 -18.88 39.83
N SER A 3 -26.60 -17.64 39.90
CA SER A 3 -27.20 -16.84 38.84
C SER A 3 -26.57 -15.45 38.96
N ARG A 4 -26.43 -14.77 37.82
CA ARG A 4 -26.23 -13.31 37.65
C ARG A 4 -24.80 -12.76 37.72
N PHE A 5 -24.20 -12.61 36.55
CA PHE A 5 -23.29 -11.53 36.12
C PHE A 5 -23.34 -11.65 34.59
N VAL A 6 -23.96 -10.79 33.79
CA VAL A 6 -23.55 -9.43 33.46
C VAL A 6 -24.74 -8.77 32.77
N GLN A 7 -25.20 -7.62 33.29
CA GLN A 7 -26.12 -6.73 32.60
C GLN A 7 -25.73 -5.31 33.00
N TYR A 8 -25.07 -4.58 32.12
CA TYR A 8 -24.85 -3.14 32.28
C TYR A 8 -25.21 -2.46 30.96
N ILE A 9 -26.35 -1.76 30.99
CA ILE A 9 -26.89 -0.93 29.91
C ILE A 9 -26.84 0.52 30.39
N GLN A 10 -26.33 1.37 29.49
CA GLN A 10 -26.62 2.80 29.25
C GLN A 10 -26.64 3.80 30.42
N SER A 11 -25.80 4.83 30.30
CA SER A 11 -26.23 6.20 29.97
C SER A 11 -25.08 7.17 30.15
N ALA A 12 -24.65 7.83 29.08
CA ALA A 12 -23.84 9.04 29.15
C ALA A 12 -24.63 10.17 28.47
N THR A 13 -25.36 10.92 29.29
CA THR A 13 -26.01 12.17 28.92
C THR A 13 -24.94 13.24 28.78
N ILE A 14 -24.66 13.68 27.56
CA ILE A 14 -23.75 14.81 27.31
C ILE A 14 -24.54 16.10 27.50
N SER A 15 -24.15 16.88 28.52
CA SER A 15 -24.65 18.23 28.76
C SER A 15 -24.02 19.21 27.76
N LEU A 16 -24.87 19.94 27.04
CA LEU A 16 -24.50 21.12 26.27
C LEU A 16 -24.00 22.22 27.23
N LEU A 17 -22.72 22.54 27.17
CA LEU A 17 -22.15 23.77 27.74
C LEU A 17 -21.81 24.72 26.62
N THR A 18 -22.56 25.81 26.55
CA THR A 18 -22.31 27.00 25.74
C THR A 18 -21.15 27.80 26.34
N LEU A 19 -20.07 27.97 25.59
CA LEU A 19 -18.96 28.86 25.95
C LEU A 19 -18.73 29.92 24.85
N SER A 20 -19.37 31.06 25.11
CA SER A 20 -18.83 32.43 25.08
C SER A 20 -17.66 32.78 24.13
N SER A 21 -18.01 33.63 23.14
CA SER A 21 -17.27 34.69 22.45
C SER A 21 -15.73 34.60 22.30
N ALA A 22 -15.29 34.48 21.05
CA ALA A 22 -13.91 34.65 20.60
C ALA A 22 -13.38 36.10 20.81
N PRO A 23 -12.08 36.28 21.15
CA PRO A 23 -11.43 37.58 21.20
C PRO A 23 -11.13 38.12 19.79
N LYS A 24 -11.33 39.44 19.63
CA LYS A 24 -11.00 40.23 18.42
C LYS A 24 -9.51 40.11 18.09
N THR A 25 -9.20 39.62 16.89
CA THR A 25 -7.88 39.68 16.29
C THR A 25 -7.54 41.11 15.87
N THR A 26 -6.47 41.65 16.45
CA THR A 26 -5.84 42.90 16.05
C THR A 26 -4.89 42.66 14.88
N THR A 27 -5.09 43.40 13.80
CA THR A 27 -4.28 43.39 12.57
C THR A 27 -2.82 43.79 12.86
N PRO A 28 -1.80 43.04 12.44
CA PRO A 28 -0.41 43.50 12.50
C PRO A 28 -0.14 44.48 11.37
N THR A 29 0.46 45.61 11.73
CA THR A 29 0.97 46.64 10.82
C THR A 29 2.11 46.09 9.95
N GLU A 30 1.93 46.18 8.65
CA GLU A 30 2.92 45.82 7.62
C GLU A 30 4.10 46.80 7.70
N LYS A 31 5.27 46.33 8.13
CA LYS A 31 6.55 47.03 7.95
C LYS A 31 7.23 46.43 6.73
N GLU A 32 7.16 47.14 5.61
CA GLU A 32 8.01 46.89 4.44
C GLU A 32 9.48 46.88 4.87
N THR A 33 10.10 45.72 4.79
CA THR A 33 11.54 45.57 4.93
C THR A 33 12.11 45.58 3.52
N GLN A 34 12.72 46.70 3.11
CA GLN A 34 13.44 46.79 1.85
C GLN A 34 14.63 45.82 1.87
N PHE A 35 14.55 44.77 1.06
CA PHE A 35 15.68 43.90 0.77
C PHE A 35 16.62 44.62 -0.19
N SER A 36 17.83 44.92 0.27
CA SER A 36 18.95 45.37 -0.55
C SER A 36 19.25 44.32 -1.63
N SER A 37 19.25 44.74 -2.89
CA SER A 37 19.44 43.91 -4.08
C SER A 37 20.91 43.73 -4.46
N GLU A 38 21.82 43.52 -3.50
CA GLU A 38 23.23 43.27 -3.78
C GLU A 38 23.60 41.81 -3.44
N LEU A 39 23.54 40.96 -4.46
CA LEU A 39 24.17 39.64 -4.45
C LEU A 39 25.70 39.81 -4.47
N PRO A 40 26.45 39.16 -3.56
CA PRO A 40 27.91 39.22 -3.58
C PRO A 40 28.47 38.58 -4.85
N SER A 41 29.19 39.40 -5.62
CA SER A 41 29.91 39.05 -6.83
C SER A 41 31.11 38.14 -6.53
N LYS A 42 30.89 36.83 -6.33
CA LYS A 42 31.92 35.78 -6.43
C LYS A 42 31.32 34.37 -6.30
N MET A 43 30.74 33.88 -7.39
CA MET A 43 30.52 32.45 -7.66
C MET A 43 30.33 32.30 -9.18
N SER A 44 31.33 32.74 -9.95
CA SER A 44 31.40 32.50 -11.39
C SER A 44 32.09 31.16 -11.63
N TYR A 45 31.39 30.06 -11.34
CA TYR A 45 31.75 28.76 -11.88
C TYR A 45 30.80 28.44 -13.03
N LEU A 46 31.34 28.56 -14.25
CA LEU A 46 30.95 27.83 -15.46
C LEU A 46 29.46 27.91 -15.86
N LEU A 47 29.00 29.09 -16.26
CA LEU A 47 27.97 29.16 -17.30
C LEU A 47 28.71 29.26 -18.63
N ASP A 48 28.77 28.15 -19.35
CA ASP A 48 29.18 28.13 -20.75
C ASP A 48 28.18 29.00 -21.54
N PRO A 49 28.60 30.11 -22.17
CA PRO A 49 27.71 31.00 -22.90
C PRO A 49 27.05 30.34 -24.12
N ASN A 50 27.45 29.11 -24.48
CA ASN A 50 26.81 28.29 -25.51
C ASN A 50 25.77 27.29 -24.96
N ALA A 51 25.50 27.26 -23.65
CA ALA A 51 24.56 26.30 -23.04
C ALA A 51 23.11 26.47 -23.52
N SER A 52 22.72 27.61 -24.11
CA SER A 52 21.35 27.83 -24.60
C SER A 52 21.11 27.43 -26.06
N GLU A 53 22.14 27.03 -26.83
CA GLU A 53 21.98 26.64 -28.25
C GLU A 53 22.04 25.13 -28.51
N ASN A 54 22.39 24.32 -27.50
CA ASN A 54 22.43 22.85 -27.60
C ASN A 54 21.47 22.12 -26.66
N ALA A 55 20.42 22.79 -26.18
CA ALA A 55 19.27 22.11 -25.57
C ALA A 55 18.42 21.43 -26.66
N SER A 56 19.03 20.58 -27.49
CA SER A 56 18.29 19.58 -28.25
C SER A 56 17.47 18.79 -27.25
N LYS A 57 16.17 18.57 -27.53
CA LYS A 57 15.31 17.64 -26.79
C LYS A 57 16.09 16.33 -26.53
N GLN A 58 16.69 16.19 -25.35
CA GLN A 58 17.21 14.90 -24.90
C GLN A 58 16.00 13.97 -24.88
N THR A 59 16.01 13.03 -25.81
CA THR A 59 14.91 12.10 -25.99
C THR A 59 15.16 11.00 -24.98
N ILE A 60 14.48 11.08 -23.83
CA ILE A 60 14.60 10.07 -22.77
C ILE A 60 14.39 8.71 -23.40
N ALA A 61 15.44 7.89 -23.37
CA ALA A 61 15.39 6.60 -24.03
C ALA A 61 14.43 5.68 -23.24
N PRO A 62 13.45 4.99 -23.88
CA PRO A 62 12.51 4.13 -23.16
C PRO A 62 13.19 3.04 -22.31
N GLN A 63 14.37 2.59 -22.72
CA GLN A 63 15.19 1.63 -21.97
C GLN A 63 15.76 2.22 -20.66
N SER A 64 15.72 3.53 -20.45
CA SER A 64 16.15 4.19 -19.21
C SER A 64 15.11 4.06 -18.08
N PHE A 65 13.90 3.59 -18.38
CA PHE A 65 12.87 3.29 -17.37
C PHE A 65 13.04 1.88 -16.78
N PRO A 66 12.60 1.64 -15.54
CA PRO A 66 12.62 0.31 -14.94
C PRO A 66 11.85 -0.73 -15.77
N THR A 67 12.35 -1.96 -15.76
CA THR A 67 11.67 -3.11 -16.37
C THR A 67 11.18 -4.08 -15.29
N VAL A 68 10.22 -4.93 -15.66
CA VAL A 68 9.67 -5.94 -14.76
C VAL A 68 9.77 -7.34 -15.36
N GLU A 69 10.09 -8.32 -14.53
CA GLU A 69 10.09 -9.75 -14.88
C GLU A 69 9.19 -10.55 -13.93
N PRO A 70 8.31 -11.46 -14.42
CA PRO A 70 7.50 -12.31 -13.54
C PRO A 70 8.36 -13.16 -12.62
N ALA A 71 8.05 -13.15 -11.32
CA ALA A 71 8.88 -13.80 -10.30
C ALA A 71 8.11 -14.85 -9.48
N PHE A 72 7.00 -14.45 -8.86
CA PHE A 72 6.21 -15.34 -8.01
C PHE A 72 4.75 -14.89 -7.91
N THR A 73 3.91 -15.75 -7.35
CA THR A 73 2.52 -15.45 -7.04
C THR A 73 2.30 -15.48 -5.53
N ILE A 74 1.38 -14.65 -5.05
CA ILE A 74 0.85 -14.75 -3.69
C ILE A 74 -0.63 -15.05 -3.80
N GLN A 75 -1.13 -16.03 -3.05
CA GLN A 75 -2.55 -16.27 -2.87
C GLN A 75 -2.85 -16.37 -1.39
N VAL A 76 -3.78 -15.55 -0.89
CA VAL A 76 -4.25 -15.62 0.50
C VAL A 76 -5.75 -15.80 0.54
N GLN A 77 -6.21 -16.62 1.47
CA GLN A 77 -7.62 -16.79 1.78
C GLN A 77 -7.98 -15.91 2.99
N ILE A 78 -9.16 -15.29 2.91
CA ILE A 78 -9.73 -14.48 3.97
C ILE A 78 -11.10 -15.03 4.34
N SER A 79 -11.37 -15.16 5.64
CA SER A 79 -12.64 -15.74 6.15
C SER A 79 -13.55 -14.72 6.82
N GLY A 80 -13.09 -13.47 6.97
CA GLY A 80 -13.84 -12.44 7.64
C GLY A 80 -13.15 -11.09 7.61
N LYS A 81 -13.86 -10.08 8.10
CA LYS A 81 -13.36 -8.72 8.30
C LYS A 81 -13.90 -8.18 9.61
N TYR A 82 -13.06 -7.54 10.39
CA TYR A 82 -13.44 -6.83 11.60
C TYR A 82 -13.55 -5.35 11.24
N MET A 83 -14.78 -4.86 11.12
CA MET A 83 -15.02 -3.45 10.83
C MET A 83 -14.64 -2.60 12.05
N VAL A 84 -13.64 -1.73 11.87
CA VAL A 84 -13.28 -0.72 12.88
C VAL A 84 -14.17 0.50 12.72
N GLY A 85 -14.53 0.85 11.48
CA GLY A 85 -15.36 2.00 11.16
C GLY A 85 -14.53 3.18 10.64
N ASP A 86 -15.13 4.36 10.62
CA ASP A 86 -14.48 5.55 10.08
C ASP A 86 -13.40 6.05 11.03
N VAL A 87 -12.20 6.25 10.50
CA VAL A 87 -11.04 6.79 11.23
C VAL A 87 -10.85 8.28 10.94
N PHE A 88 -9.95 8.94 11.67
CA PHE A 88 -9.78 10.41 11.60
C PHE A 88 -9.46 10.94 10.19
N THR A 89 -8.93 10.11 9.29
CA THR A 89 -8.64 10.47 7.89
C THR A 89 -9.91 10.55 7.02
N GLY A 90 -11.07 10.15 7.54
CA GLY A 90 -12.32 9.97 6.79
C GLY A 90 -12.44 8.63 6.07
N SER A 91 -11.39 7.79 6.11
CA SER A 91 -11.43 6.44 5.56
C SER A 91 -12.18 5.48 6.48
N THR A 92 -12.83 4.46 5.92
CA THR A 92 -13.35 3.33 6.70
C THR A 92 -12.27 2.26 6.84
N LEU A 93 -11.92 1.87 8.07
CA LEU A 93 -10.93 0.83 8.36
C LEU A 93 -11.61 -0.52 8.65
N ALA A 94 -11.06 -1.59 8.07
CA ALA A 94 -11.32 -2.97 8.45
C ALA A 94 -10.01 -3.73 8.68
N ALA A 95 -9.95 -4.54 9.73
CA ALA A 95 -8.88 -5.52 9.90
C ALA A 95 -9.30 -6.85 9.27
N VAL A 96 -8.49 -7.36 8.34
CA VAL A 96 -8.80 -8.56 7.55
C VAL A 96 -7.73 -9.62 7.83
N PRO A 97 -8.00 -10.57 8.74
CA PRO A 97 -7.05 -11.64 9.03
C PRO A 97 -6.97 -12.66 7.89
N PHE A 98 -5.79 -13.20 7.66
CA PHE A 98 -5.58 -14.29 6.70
C PHE A 98 -5.76 -15.63 7.39
N THR A 99 -6.41 -16.57 6.71
CA THR A 99 -6.61 -17.94 7.23
C THR A 99 -5.71 -18.98 6.61
N ALA A 100 -5.24 -18.72 5.40
CA ALA A 100 -4.29 -19.55 4.69
C ALA A 100 -3.64 -18.72 3.59
N GLY A 101 -2.50 -19.16 3.10
CA GLY A 101 -1.95 -18.61 1.88
C GLY A 101 -0.64 -19.26 1.45
N VAL A 102 -0.23 -18.94 0.23
CA VAL A 102 1.01 -19.45 -0.36
C VAL A 102 1.69 -18.34 -1.15
N ILE A 103 3.01 -18.32 -1.08
CA ILE A 103 3.92 -17.52 -1.91
C ILE A 103 4.76 -18.52 -2.69
N LYS A 104 4.72 -18.47 -4.01
CA LYS A 104 5.38 -19.49 -4.85
C LYS A 104 5.97 -18.90 -6.11
N SER A 105 7.22 -19.25 -6.39
CA SER A 105 7.91 -18.89 -7.64
C SER A 105 7.16 -19.35 -8.88
N VAL A 106 7.20 -18.55 -9.94
CA VAL A 106 6.79 -19.01 -11.27
C VAL A 106 7.88 -19.90 -11.87
N PRO A 107 7.56 -20.84 -12.77
CA PRO A 107 8.55 -21.76 -13.34
C PRO A 107 9.72 -21.08 -14.06
N SER A 108 9.51 -19.88 -14.60
CA SER A 108 10.53 -19.13 -15.34
C SER A 108 11.47 -18.32 -14.45
N PHE A 109 11.20 -18.22 -13.14
CA PHE A 109 12.02 -17.41 -12.25
C PHE A 109 13.25 -18.20 -11.80
N GLU A 110 14.43 -17.56 -11.74
CA GLU A 110 15.69 -18.25 -11.48
C GLU A 110 15.71 -18.95 -10.11
N LYS A 111 15.17 -18.29 -9.08
CA LYS A 111 15.12 -18.84 -7.71
C LYS A 111 13.76 -19.49 -7.46
N GLN A 112 13.75 -20.81 -7.39
CA GLN A 112 12.54 -21.55 -7.05
C GLN A 112 12.36 -21.63 -5.54
N PHE A 113 11.17 -21.27 -5.06
CA PHE A 113 10.83 -21.30 -3.64
C PHE A 113 9.32 -21.39 -3.43
N GLU A 114 8.92 -21.88 -2.27
CA GLU A 114 7.54 -21.93 -1.82
C GLU A 114 7.50 -21.62 -0.32
N LEU A 115 6.61 -20.72 0.08
CA LEU A 115 6.36 -20.35 1.47
C LEU A 115 4.86 -20.41 1.73
N GLU A 116 4.47 -20.98 2.87
CA GLU A 116 3.12 -20.89 3.40
C GLU A 116 2.96 -19.59 4.19
N VAL A 117 1.87 -18.86 3.98
CA VAL A 117 1.51 -17.70 4.81
C VAL A 117 0.92 -18.23 6.13
N PHE A 118 1.77 -18.27 7.15
CA PHE A 118 1.44 -18.82 8.47
C PHE A 118 0.47 -17.93 9.26
N THR A 119 0.69 -16.62 9.24
CA THR A 119 -0.20 -15.65 9.87
C THR A 119 -0.05 -14.29 9.22
N GLY A 120 -1.10 -13.49 9.23
CA GLY A 120 -1.06 -12.13 8.71
C GLY A 120 -2.41 -11.45 8.76
N GLN A 121 -2.38 -10.14 8.52
CA GLN A 121 -3.57 -9.32 8.43
C GLN A 121 -3.33 -8.16 7.47
N ASP A 122 -4.41 -7.74 6.81
CA ASP A 122 -4.51 -6.47 6.10
C ASP A 122 -5.28 -5.46 6.96
N PHE A 123 -4.67 -4.30 7.20
CA PHE A 123 -5.41 -3.12 7.64
C PHE A 123 -5.92 -2.41 6.38
N PHE A 124 -7.12 -2.80 5.96
CA PHE A 124 -7.74 -2.37 4.73
C PHE A 124 -8.51 -1.06 4.95
N TYR A 125 -8.15 -0.01 4.21
CA TYR A 125 -8.78 1.30 4.30
C TYR A 125 -9.60 1.57 3.04
N ILE A 126 -10.87 1.88 3.16
CA ILE A 126 -11.69 2.40 2.06
C ILE A 126 -11.61 3.92 2.11
N ASP A 127 -11.18 4.56 1.02
CA ASP A 127 -11.08 6.02 0.93
C ASP A 127 -12.47 6.66 1.13
N ALA A 128 -12.52 7.89 1.62
CA ALA A 128 -13.77 8.57 2.01
C ALA A 128 -14.78 8.69 0.84
N ASP A 129 -14.27 8.83 -0.40
CA ASP A 129 -15.06 8.90 -1.62
C ASP A 129 -15.52 7.51 -2.14
N LYS A 130 -15.07 6.44 -1.49
CA LYS A 130 -15.33 5.03 -1.82
C LYS A 130 -14.88 4.64 -3.23
N SER A 131 -14.01 5.42 -3.86
CA SER A 131 -13.50 5.14 -5.21
C SER A 131 -12.29 4.22 -5.20
N HIS A 132 -11.54 4.22 -4.10
CA HIS A 132 -10.36 3.37 -3.90
C HIS A 132 -10.34 2.77 -2.50
N ALA A 133 -9.55 1.71 -2.36
CA ALA A 133 -9.11 1.21 -1.07
C ALA A 133 -7.59 1.06 -1.03
N ARG A 134 -7.03 1.05 0.18
CA ARG A 134 -5.61 0.96 0.47
C ARG A 134 -5.32 -0.32 1.25
N PHE A 135 -4.30 -1.02 0.82
CA PHE A 135 -3.78 -2.22 1.48
C PHE A 135 -2.64 -1.83 2.42
N ASN A 136 -2.61 -2.43 3.60
CA ASN A 136 -1.50 -2.33 4.54
C ASN A 136 -1.36 -3.65 5.29
N VAL A 137 -0.60 -4.56 4.66
CA VAL A 137 -0.46 -5.94 5.08
C VAL A 137 0.80 -6.13 5.88
N ASN A 138 0.68 -6.89 6.97
CA ASN A 138 1.81 -7.49 7.66
C ASN A 138 1.54 -8.99 7.85
N ALA A 139 2.48 -9.82 7.45
CA ALA A 139 2.39 -11.27 7.54
C ALA A 139 3.74 -11.92 7.85
N ILE A 140 3.67 -13.18 8.28
CA ILE A 140 4.81 -14.09 8.40
C ILE A 140 4.53 -15.29 7.48
N ALA A 141 5.49 -15.60 6.62
CA ALA A 141 5.48 -16.79 5.79
C ALA A 141 6.62 -17.73 6.19
N LYS A 142 6.46 -19.03 5.94
CA LYS A 142 7.42 -20.07 6.31
C LYS A 142 7.60 -21.10 5.21
N ASP A 143 8.80 -21.67 5.11
CA ASP A 143 9.03 -22.84 4.26
C ASP A 143 8.68 -24.16 5.00
N SER A 144 8.89 -25.29 4.33
CA SER A 144 8.69 -26.62 4.92
C SER A 144 9.66 -26.97 6.05
N ASN A 145 10.72 -26.18 6.25
CA ASN A 145 11.71 -26.33 7.31
C ASN A 145 11.50 -25.31 8.44
N ASP A 146 10.34 -24.65 8.50
CA ASP A 146 9.98 -23.61 9.48
C ASP A 146 10.85 -22.33 9.42
N VAL A 147 11.60 -22.11 8.34
CA VAL A 147 12.36 -20.87 8.13
C VAL A 147 11.38 -19.74 7.83
N ALA A 148 11.37 -18.74 8.71
CA ALA A 148 10.42 -17.63 8.63
C ALA A 148 10.95 -16.45 7.79
N VAL A 149 10.02 -15.80 7.09
CA VAL A 149 10.20 -14.55 6.33
C VAL A 149 9.06 -13.60 6.70
N SER A 150 9.38 -12.37 7.09
CA SER A 150 8.35 -11.33 7.25
C SER A 150 7.97 -10.77 5.89
N VAL A 151 6.68 -10.56 5.66
CA VAL A 151 6.11 -10.04 4.41
C VAL A 151 5.31 -8.78 4.74
N LYS A 152 5.60 -7.69 4.03
CA LYS A 152 4.84 -6.44 4.12
C LYS A 152 4.37 -6.04 2.72
N LEU A 153 3.11 -5.69 2.61
CA LEU A 153 2.53 -5.15 1.37
C LEU A 153 1.86 -3.82 1.64
N ALA A 154 2.00 -2.90 0.70
CA ALA A 154 1.25 -1.67 0.68
C ALA A 154 0.82 -1.38 -0.76
N GLY A 155 -0.38 -0.82 -0.92
CA GLY A 155 -0.88 -0.52 -2.25
C GLY A 155 -2.27 0.05 -2.25
N LEU A 156 -2.89 0.00 -3.42
CA LEU A 156 -4.25 0.47 -3.60
C LEU A 156 -4.99 -0.36 -4.64
N THR A 157 -6.31 -0.31 -4.57
CA THR A 157 -7.20 -0.86 -5.59
C THR A 157 -8.33 0.12 -5.90
N LYS A 158 -8.76 0.16 -7.16
CA LYS A 158 -9.98 0.87 -7.55
C LYS A 158 -11.21 0.04 -7.17
N LEU A 159 -12.17 0.64 -6.51
CA LEU A 159 -13.43 0.01 -6.10
C LEU A 159 -14.50 0.12 -7.18
N THR A 160 -14.48 -0.82 -8.12
CA THR A 160 -15.60 -1.01 -9.07
C THR A 160 -16.82 -1.62 -8.40
N GLU A 161 -18.00 -1.56 -9.03
CA GLU A 161 -19.21 -2.21 -8.52
C GLU A 161 -18.99 -3.70 -8.24
N ASN A 162 -18.32 -4.43 -9.14
CA ASN A 162 -18.01 -5.84 -8.92
C ASN A 162 -17.05 -6.07 -7.73
N ILE A 163 -16.03 -5.23 -7.58
CA ILE A 163 -15.08 -5.34 -6.44
C ILE A 163 -15.80 -5.01 -5.13
N GLN A 164 -16.65 -3.98 -5.10
CA GLN A 164 -17.47 -3.69 -3.93
C GLN A 164 -18.40 -4.85 -3.61
N GLY A 165 -19.06 -5.43 -4.62
CA GLY A 165 -19.87 -6.64 -4.49
C GLY A 165 -19.08 -7.79 -3.85
N LEU A 166 -17.86 -8.07 -4.32
CA LEU A 166 -16.98 -9.09 -3.74
C LEU A 166 -16.66 -8.80 -2.26
N LEU A 167 -16.25 -7.56 -1.95
CA LEU A 167 -15.84 -7.17 -0.59
C LEU A 167 -17.01 -7.20 0.40
N PHE A 168 -18.23 -6.90 -0.05
CA PHE A 168 -19.43 -6.84 0.79
C PHE A 168 -20.32 -8.09 0.70
N GLY A 169 -19.94 -9.09 -0.10
CA GLY A 169 -20.61 -10.39 -0.15
C GLY A 169 -21.91 -10.41 -0.97
N ALA A 170 -21.96 -9.63 -2.05
CA ALA A 170 -23.09 -9.65 -2.96
C ALA A 170 -23.17 -11.02 -3.69
N PRO A 171 -24.34 -11.67 -3.77
CA PRO A 171 -24.49 -13.01 -4.35
C PRO A 171 -24.01 -13.16 -5.80
N GLU A 172 -24.11 -12.09 -6.58
CA GLU A 172 -23.73 -12.00 -7.98
C GLU A 172 -22.25 -11.67 -8.19
N ALA A 173 -21.51 -11.38 -7.11
CA ALA A 173 -20.11 -11.01 -7.20
C ALA A 173 -19.26 -12.17 -7.72
N SER A 174 -18.38 -11.87 -8.66
CA SER A 174 -17.53 -12.87 -9.30
C SER A 174 -16.08 -12.39 -9.38
N THR A 175 -15.16 -13.32 -9.58
CA THR A 175 -13.72 -13.04 -9.68
C THR A 175 -13.45 -11.82 -10.55
N SER A 176 -12.81 -10.81 -9.96
CA SER A 176 -12.41 -9.60 -10.67
C SER A 176 -11.24 -9.91 -11.62
N PRO A 177 -11.15 -9.24 -12.79
CA PRO A 177 -9.93 -9.31 -13.59
C PRO A 177 -8.80 -8.53 -12.88
N PHE A 178 -7.56 -8.80 -13.28
CA PHE A 178 -6.44 -7.92 -12.93
C PHE A 178 -6.62 -6.54 -13.57
N GLY A 179 -5.87 -5.54 -13.06
CA GLY A 179 -5.84 -4.18 -13.62
C GLY A 179 -6.44 -3.10 -12.73
N TYR A 180 -6.96 -3.47 -11.55
CA TYR A 180 -7.50 -2.52 -10.57
C TYR A 180 -6.61 -2.33 -9.35
N GLY A 181 -5.83 -3.34 -8.97
CA GLY A 181 -4.96 -3.32 -7.79
C GLY A 181 -3.47 -3.35 -8.14
N ILE A 182 -2.70 -2.49 -7.48
CA ILE A 182 -1.24 -2.45 -7.54
C ILE A 182 -0.67 -2.36 -6.12
N GLU A 183 0.36 -3.14 -5.85
CA GLU A 183 1.03 -3.21 -4.56
C GLU A 183 2.55 -3.24 -4.71
N THR A 184 3.24 -2.71 -3.71
CA THR A 184 4.67 -2.98 -3.47
C THR A 184 4.79 -4.09 -2.45
N VAL A 185 5.65 -5.07 -2.70
CA VAL A 185 5.95 -6.16 -1.76
C VAL A 185 7.35 -5.95 -1.19
N SER A 186 7.50 -6.17 0.11
CA SER A 186 8.80 -6.20 0.76
C SER A 186 8.89 -7.38 1.71
N PHE A 187 10.11 -7.87 1.87
CA PHE A 187 10.43 -9.02 2.71
C PHE A 187 11.52 -8.64 3.69
N GLU A 188 11.54 -9.28 4.85
CA GLU A 188 12.65 -9.21 5.82
C GLU A 188 12.98 -10.63 6.30
N THR A 189 14.24 -11.01 6.25
CA THR A 189 14.72 -12.33 6.67
C THR A 189 16.18 -12.34 7.15
N GLY A 190 16.46 -13.18 8.12
CA GLY A 190 17.84 -13.48 8.53
C GLY A 190 18.48 -14.60 7.70
N HIS A 191 17.70 -15.33 6.91
CA HIS A 191 18.15 -16.59 6.30
C HIS A 191 18.80 -16.37 4.93
N PRO A 192 20.02 -16.88 4.67
CA PRO A 192 20.73 -16.68 3.41
C PRO A 192 19.94 -17.12 2.17
N ASP A 193 19.22 -18.25 2.24
CA ASP A 193 18.47 -18.79 1.09
C ASP A 193 17.33 -17.88 0.62
N TYR A 194 16.82 -17.04 1.51
CA TYR A 194 15.73 -16.10 1.22
C TYR A 194 16.23 -14.65 1.08
N LYS A 195 17.53 -14.40 1.19
CA LYS A 195 18.09 -13.04 1.18
C LYS A 195 17.82 -12.30 -0.14
N PHE A 196 17.68 -13.04 -1.24
CA PHE A 196 17.30 -12.45 -2.52
C PHE A 196 15.93 -11.74 -2.46
N LEU A 197 15.02 -12.13 -1.57
CA LEU A 197 13.72 -11.46 -1.39
C LEU A 197 13.90 -10.04 -0.83
N GLU A 198 14.86 -9.83 0.06
CA GLU A 198 15.20 -8.50 0.61
C GLU A 198 16.00 -7.62 -0.35
N GLN A 199 16.83 -8.24 -1.19
CA GLN A 199 17.79 -7.53 -2.04
C GLN A 199 17.21 -7.07 -3.38
N ASN A 200 15.91 -7.24 -3.58
CA ASN A 200 15.21 -6.88 -4.82
C ASN A 200 13.97 -6.05 -4.53
N ILE A 201 13.52 -5.30 -5.54
CA ILE A 201 12.29 -4.52 -5.51
C ILE A 201 11.18 -5.30 -6.20
N TRP A 202 9.99 -5.30 -5.61
CA TRP A 202 8.86 -6.08 -6.09
C TRP A 202 7.64 -5.22 -6.32
N ALA A 203 7.00 -5.42 -7.47
CA ALA A 203 5.72 -4.82 -7.81
C ALA A 203 4.71 -5.93 -8.10
N ALA A 204 3.50 -5.79 -7.58
CA ALA A 204 2.47 -6.80 -7.67
C ALA A 204 1.19 -6.26 -8.30
N SER A 205 0.63 -7.00 -9.25
CA SER A 205 -0.75 -6.80 -9.72
C SER A 205 -1.69 -7.67 -8.90
N GLN A 206 -2.71 -7.06 -8.32
CA GLN A 206 -3.67 -7.71 -7.44
C GLN A 206 -5.03 -7.90 -8.11
N ARG A 207 -5.72 -8.98 -7.73
CA ARG A 207 -7.16 -9.16 -7.94
C ARG A 207 -7.82 -9.87 -6.76
N PHE A 208 -9.13 -9.66 -6.66
CA PHE A 208 -10.01 -10.42 -5.77
C PHE A 208 -10.68 -11.54 -6.56
N ALA A 209 -10.71 -12.74 -6.00
CA ALA A 209 -11.21 -13.93 -6.69
C ALA A 209 -12.06 -14.82 -5.77
N ILE A 210 -12.95 -15.59 -6.38
CA ILE A 210 -13.62 -16.73 -5.77
C ILE A 210 -12.97 -17.98 -6.38
N VAL A 211 -12.38 -18.82 -5.52
CA VAL A 211 -11.75 -20.08 -5.92
C VAL A 211 -12.35 -21.17 -5.05
N ASP A 212 -12.98 -22.17 -5.67
CA ASP A 212 -13.66 -23.27 -4.99
C ASP A 212 -14.66 -22.79 -3.91
N GLY A 213 -15.33 -21.66 -4.16
CA GLY A 213 -16.27 -21.02 -3.25
C GLY A 213 -15.65 -20.18 -2.13
N ALA A 214 -14.33 -20.17 -1.99
CA ALA A 214 -13.62 -19.35 -1.01
C ALA A 214 -13.23 -17.98 -1.59
N PHE A 215 -13.35 -16.94 -0.76
CA PHE A 215 -12.86 -15.61 -1.12
C PHE A 215 -11.34 -15.53 -0.92
N VAL A 216 -10.63 -15.27 -2.01
CA VAL A 216 -9.17 -15.21 -2.04
C VAL A 216 -8.68 -13.92 -2.69
N VAL A 217 -7.50 -13.49 -2.27
CA VAL A 217 -6.74 -12.41 -2.91
C VAL A 217 -5.58 -13.04 -3.65
N GLN A 218 -5.39 -12.67 -4.91
CA GLN A 218 -4.34 -13.19 -5.77
C GLN A 218 -3.46 -12.08 -6.30
N LEU A 219 -2.15 -12.22 -6.12
CA LEU A 219 -1.14 -11.30 -6.62
C LEU A 219 -0.24 -12.02 -7.62
N ARG A 220 0.09 -11.31 -8.69
CA ARG A 220 1.19 -11.65 -9.60
C ARG A 220 2.32 -10.68 -9.36
N VAL A 221 3.43 -11.18 -8.85
CA VAL A 221 4.56 -10.37 -8.40
C VAL A 221 5.69 -10.45 -9.41
N SER A 222 6.21 -9.28 -9.77
CA SER A 222 7.33 -9.12 -10.66
C SER A 222 8.50 -8.50 -9.92
N LYS A 223 9.72 -8.94 -10.26
CA LYS A 223 10.94 -8.25 -9.87
C LYS A 223 11.08 -6.99 -10.72
N VAL A 224 11.40 -5.87 -10.09
CA VAL A 224 11.72 -4.61 -10.74
C VAL A 224 13.24 -4.50 -10.89
N SER A 225 13.69 -4.20 -12.10
CA SER A 225 15.10 -3.95 -12.41
C SER A 225 15.29 -2.53 -12.93
N PRO A 226 16.45 -1.90 -12.67
CA PRO A 226 16.75 -0.58 -13.23
C PRO A 226 16.75 -0.62 -14.76
N GLY A 227 16.48 0.54 -15.37
CA GLY A 227 16.65 0.72 -16.81
C GLY A 227 18.11 0.51 -17.23
N THR A 228 18.30 0.17 -18.51
CA THR A 228 19.61 -0.11 -19.12
C THR A 228 20.05 0.98 -20.11
N GLY A 229 19.26 2.04 -20.28
CA GLY A 229 19.58 3.18 -21.13
C GLY A 229 20.61 4.15 -20.55
N MET A 230 21.34 4.82 -21.45
CA MET A 230 21.93 6.13 -21.17
C MET A 230 20.92 7.20 -21.60
N GLU A 231 20.94 8.37 -20.92
CA GLU A 231 19.97 9.49 -20.99
C GLU A 231 19.05 9.52 -22.23
#